data_AF-A0A936JIG7-F1
#
_entry.id   AF-A0A936JIG7-F1
#
_cell.length_a   1.000
_cell.length_b   1.000
_cell.length_c   1.000
_cell.angle_alpha   90.00
_cell.angle_beta   90.00
_cell.angle_gamma   90.00
#
_symmetry.space_group_name_H-M   'P 1'
#
loop_
_entity.id
_entity.type
_entity.pdbx_description
1 polymer ?
#
loop_
_entity_poly.entity_id
_entity_poly.type
_entity_poly.pdbx_seq_one_letter_code
_entity_poly.pdbx_strand_id
1 'polypeptide(L)'
;MIKNQLKFIAITIALIIISSHGGLAQKNSAASQEEKNKNIVKLLELNGTSAFGEKVFVEIVNALKKNYTSIPDAFWKNITKDISPVNMAIKAIPAYDKRFTNEEIKDLITFFQTPTGKKYIASNNEVGNDVKQLWKEWGETFTNSVTERLKELANKNKKK
;
A
#
# COMPACT_ATOMS: atom_id res chain seq x y z
N MET A 1 18.12 35.05 -61.50
CA MET A 1 18.43 34.19 -60.33
C MET A 1 18.01 34.89 -59.01
N ILE A 2 16.77 35.40 -58.91
CA ILE A 2 16.28 36.20 -57.74
C ILE A 2 14.75 36.01 -57.54
N LYS A 3 14.24 34.76 -57.57
CA LYS A 3 12.79 34.51 -57.34
C LYS A 3 12.46 33.42 -56.30
N ASN A 4 13.45 32.74 -55.72
CA ASN A 4 13.22 31.66 -54.74
C ASN A 4 13.64 31.98 -53.29
N GLN A 5 14.08 33.21 -52.98
CA GLN A 5 14.46 33.60 -51.61
C GLN A 5 13.37 34.39 -50.85
N LEU A 6 12.20 34.66 -51.46
CA LEU A 6 11.11 35.43 -50.84
C LEU A 6 9.94 34.60 -50.28
N LYS A 7 9.97 33.26 -50.38
CA LYS A 7 8.91 32.39 -49.80
C LYS A 7 9.20 31.89 -48.39
N PHE A 8 10.36 32.18 -47.82
CA PHE A 8 10.72 31.76 -46.46
C PHE A 8 10.56 32.83 -45.38
N ILE A 9 10.12 34.05 -45.74
CA ILE A 9 9.96 35.16 -44.78
C ILE A 9 8.49 35.34 -44.31
N ALA A 10 7.55 34.51 -44.82
CA ALA A 10 6.12 34.63 -44.50
C ALA A 10 5.56 33.58 -43.52
N ILE A 11 6.40 32.73 -42.90
CA ILE A 11 5.96 31.70 -41.94
C ILE A 11 6.89 31.65 -40.72
N THR A 12 7.10 32.79 -40.05
CA THR A 12 7.78 32.80 -38.74
C THR A 12 7.37 33.93 -37.80
N ILE A 13 6.33 34.69 -38.12
CA ILE A 13 5.77 35.72 -37.23
C ILE A 13 4.25 35.55 -37.15
N ALA A 14 3.81 34.35 -36.74
CA ALA A 14 2.42 34.08 -36.42
C ALA A 14 2.27 32.97 -35.36
N LEU A 15 3.23 32.84 -34.44
CA LEU A 15 3.16 31.88 -33.32
C LEU A 15 3.86 32.39 -32.05
N ILE A 16 3.66 33.67 -31.71
CA ILE A 16 3.99 34.20 -30.38
C ILE A 16 2.75 34.85 -29.78
N ILE A 17 1.66 34.09 -29.60
CA ILE A 17 0.62 34.42 -28.60
C ILE A 17 -0.03 33.12 -28.08
N ILE A 18 0.73 32.20 -27.45
CA ILE A 18 0.17 31.29 -26.44
C ILE A 18 1.26 30.96 -25.41
N SER A 19 1.60 31.90 -24.52
CA SER A 19 2.55 31.64 -23.42
C SER A 19 2.04 32.06 -22.03
N SER A 20 0.75 32.31 -21.86
CA SER A 20 0.19 32.79 -20.58
C SER A 20 -0.76 31.81 -19.89
N HIS A 21 -1.04 30.62 -20.44
CA HIS A 21 -1.92 29.63 -19.80
C HIS A 21 -1.20 28.54 -18.98
N GLY A 22 0.14 28.46 -19.03
CA GLY A 22 0.90 27.40 -18.35
C GLY A 22 1.00 27.54 -16.81
N GLY A 23 0.92 28.77 -16.28
CA GLY A 23 1.15 29.03 -14.85
C GLY A 23 0.01 28.58 -13.92
N LEU A 24 -1.25 28.64 -14.38
CA LEU A 24 -2.41 28.28 -13.58
C LEU A 24 -2.65 26.76 -13.53
N ALA A 25 -2.46 26.07 -14.66
CA ALA A 25 -2.61 24.62 -14.73
C ALA A 25 -1.57 23.87 -13.88
N GLN A 26 -0.31 24.32 -13.91
CA GLN A 26 0.78 23.72 -13.13
C GLN A 26 0.66 23.99 -11.62
N LYS A 27 0.13 25.16 -11.23
CA LYS A 27 -0.15 25.49 -9.82
C LYS A 27 -1.33 24.69 -9.26
N ASN A 28 -2.38 24.51 -10.06
CA ASN A 28 -3.54 23.70 -9.68
C ASN A 28 -3.21 22.21 -9.58
N SER A 29 -2.36 21.68 -10.48
CA SER A 29 -1.93 20.27 -10.40
C SER A 29 -1.05 20.00 -9.17
N ALA A 30 -0.14 20.93 -8.83
CA ALA A 30 0.71 20.79 -7.66
C ALA A 30 -0.09 20.84 -6.35
N ALA A 31 -1.02 21.80 -6.22
CA ALA A 31 -1.90 21.90 -5.05
C ALA A 31 -2.82 20.68 -4.90
N SER A 32 -3.37 20.18 -6.01
CA SER A 32 -4.22 18.99 -6.01
C SER A 32 -3.44 17.72 -5.63
N GLN A 33 -2.17 17.61 -6.04
CA GLN A 33 -1.31 16.49 -5.65
C GLN A 33 -0.91 16.57 -4.17
N GLU A 34 -0.61 17.76 -3.66
CA GLU A 34 -0.30 17.97 -2.25
C GLU A 34 -1.49 17.57 -1.36
N GLU A 35 -2.70 17.97 -1.75
CA GLU A 35 -3.93 17.58 -1.04
C GLU A 35 -4.09 16.06 -1.02
N LYS A 36 -3.94 15.39 -2.17
CA LYS A 36 -4.03 13.94 -2.27
C LYS A 36 -3.00 13.25 -1.37
N ASN A 37 -1.76 13.74 -1.35
CA ASN A 37 -0.72 13.19 -0.49
C ASN A 37 -1.08 13.31 1.01
N LYS A 38 -1.63 14.46 1.43
CA LYS A 38 -2.11 14.66 2.81
C LYS A 38 -3.25 13.69 3.15
N ASN A 39 -4.19 13.50 2.23
CA ASN A 39 -5.30 12.56 2.43
C ASN A 39 -4.79 11.11 2.50
N ILE A 40 -3.82 10.72 1.66
CA ILE A 40 -3.20 9.39 1.74
C ILE A 40 -2.53 9.17 3.10
N VAL A 41 -1.76 10.15 3.60
CA VAL A 41 -1.15 10.05 4.95
C VAL A 41 -2.24 9.86 6.00
N LYS A 42 -3.34 10.61 5.92
CA LYS A 42 -4.46 10.47 6.85
C LYS A 42 -5.10 9.08 6.80
N LEU A 43 -5.30 8.54 5.60
CA LEU A 43 -5.84 7.20 5.41
C LEU A 43 -4.92 6.13 6.05
N LEU A 44 -3.62 6.25 5.85
CA LEU A 44 -2.61 5.32 6.38
C LEU A 44 -2.52 5.34 7.90
N GLU A 45 -2.76 6.49 8.52
CA GLU A 45 -2.92 6.61 9.97
C GLU A 45 -4.21 5.90 10.44
N LEU A 46 -5.33 6.14 9.76
CA LEU A 46 -6.63 5.60 10.15
C LEU A 46 -6.70 4.08 10.02
N ASN A 47 -6.14 3.50 8.95
CA ASN A 47 -6.19 2.07 8.70
C ASN A 47 -5.06 1.28 9.39
N GLY A 48 -4.15 1.96 10.10
CA GLY A 48 -3.06 1.35 10.85
C GLY A 48 -1.84 0.92 10.03
N THR A 49 -1.79 1.21 8.72
CA THR A 49 -0.64 0.85 7.86
C THR A 49 0.66 1.49 8.36
N SER A 50 0.59 2.75 8.80
CA SER A 50 1.75 3.49 9.33
C SER A 50 2.36 2.82 10.57
N ALA A 51 1.50 2.44 11.52
CA ALA A 51 1.91 1.76 12.75
C ALA A 51 2.40 0.32 12.49
N PHE A 52 1.80 -0.36 11.51
CA PHE A 52 2.26 -1.68 11.09
C PHE A 52 3.68 -1.62 10.51
N GLY A 53 3.96 -0.66 9.61
CA GLY A 53 5.29 -0.48 9.04
C GLY A 53 6.36 -0.22 10.09
N GLU A 54 6.07 0.61 11.10
CA GLU A 54 6.97 0.85 12.24
C GLU A 54 7.28 -0.45 12.99
N LYS A 55 6.24 -1.24 13.34
CA LYS A 55 6.42 -2.52 14.06
C LYS A 55 7.31 -3.50 13.29
N VAL A 56 7.11 -3.64 11.98
CA VAL A 56 7.94 -4.51 11.14
C VAL A 56 9.41 -4.11 11.22
N PHE A 57 9.70 -2.81 11.11
CA PHE A 57 11.08 -2.33 11.19
C PHE A 57 11.69 -2.48 12.58
N VAL A 58 10.91 -2.26 13.65
CA VAL A 58 11.33 -2.52 15.02
C VAL A 58 11.67 -4.00 15.22
N GLU A 59 10.88 -4.93 14.69
CA GLU A 59 11.16 -6.37 14.74
C GLU A 59 12.45 -6.74 14.00
N ILE A 60 12.68 -6.17 12.81
CA ILE A 60 13.93 -6.36 12.05
C ILE A 60 15.12 -5.88 12.89
N VAL A 61 15.04 -4.68 13.47
CA VAL A 61 16.12 -4.13 14.31
C VAL A 61 16.36 -5.02 15.52
N ASN A 62 15.31 -5.48 16.20
CA ASN A 62 15.44 -6.37 17.35
C ASN A 62 16.10 -7.71 16.98
N ALA A 63 15.79 -8.27 15.81
CA ALA A 63 16.45 -9.47 15.31
C ALA A 63 17.95 -9.22 15.02
N LEU A 64 18.28 -8.07 14.42
CA LEU A 64 19.67 -7.68 14.19
C LEU A 64 20.43 -7.46 15.51
N LYS A 65 19.84 -6.77 16.50
CA LYS A 65 20.48 -6.57 17.82
C LYS A 65 20.82 -7.90 18.51
N LYS A 66 19.98 -8.92 18.36
CA LYS A 66 20.24 -10.27 18.90
C LYS A 66 21.46 -10.95 18.25
N ASN A 67 21.70 -10.70 16.96
CA ASN A 67 22.79 -11.31 16.20
C ASN A 67 24.10 -10.51 16.29
N TYR A 68 24.03 -9.21 16.60
CA TYR A 68 25.17 -8.29 16.62
C TYR A 68 25.33 -7.64 18.00
N THR A 69 25.60 -8.45 19.02
CA THR A 69 25.63 -8.03 20.44
C THR A 69 26.80 -7.10 20.80
N SER A 70 27.88 -7.08 20.00
CA SER A 70 29.04 -6.22 20.22
C SER A 70 28.85 -4.78 19.70
N ILE A 71 27.73 -4.48 19.03
CA ILE A 71 27.47 -3.16 18.45
C ILE A 71 26.84 -2.23 19.51
N PRO A 72 27.39 -1.01 19.73
CA PRO A 72 26.87 -0.09 20.73
C PRO A 72 25.44 0.38 20.48
N ASP A 73 24.67 0.62 21.55
CA ASP A 73 23.31 1.15 21.47
C ASP A 73 23.19 2.49 20.72
N ALA A 74 24.25 3.30 20.74
CA ALA A 74 24.29 4.55 19.98
C ALA A 74 24.13 4.34 18.46
N PHE A 75 24.70 3.28 17.91
CA PHE A 75 24.54 2.92 16.50
C PHE A 75 23.07 2.58 16.20
N TRP A 76 22.47 1.72 17.02
CA TRP A 76 21.07 1.30 16.87
C TRP A 76 20.12 2.49 16.95
N LYS A 77 20.31 3.38 17.94
CA LYS A 77 19.50 4.60 18.08
C LYS A 77 19.63 5.52 16.86
N ASN A 78 20.84 5.64 16.31
CA ASN A 78 21.07 6.48 15.13
C ASN A 78 20.41 5.90 13.87
N ILE A 79 20.56 4.60 13.62
CA ILE A 79 20.02 3.98 12.40
C ILE A 79 18.49 3.86 12.42
N THR A 80 17.86 3.87 13.59
CA THR A 80 16.40 3.82 13.73
C THR A 80 15.72 5.17 13.89
N LYS A 81 16.46 6.29 13.91
CA LYS A 81 15.90 7.62 14.21
C LYS A 81 14.75 8.04 13.28
N ASP A 82 14.77 7.55 12.03
CA ASP A 82 13.80 7.89 11.00
C ASP A 82 12.67 6.83 10.89
N ILE A 83 12.69 5.79 11.72
CA ILE A 83 11.60 4.80 11.80
C ILE A 83 10.51 5.42 12.68
N SER A 84 9.46 5.92 12.03
CA SER A 84 8.27 6.48 12.69
C SER A 84 7.02 6.24 11.83
N PRO A 85 5.81 6.24 12.41
CA PRO A 85 4.58 6.09 11.64
C PRO A 85 4.46 7.10 10.49
N VAL A 86 4.84 8.35 10.73
CA VAL A 86 4.77 9.42 9.72
C VAL A 86 5.70 9.13 8.55
N ASN A 87 6.95 8.72 8.82
CA ASN A 87 7.88 8.39 7.76
C ASN A 87 7.45 7.14 6.99
N MET A 88 6.88 6.15 7.67
CA MET A 88 6.30 4.97 7.01
C MET A 88 5.13 5.36 6.10
N ALA A 89 4.28 6.28 6.55
CA ALA A 89 3.18 6.81 5.74
C ALA A 89 3.70 7.48 4.47
N ILE A 90 4.69 8.36 4.60
CA ILE A 90 5.32 9.06 3.48
C ILE A 90 5.90 8.08 2.45
N LYS A 91 6.58 7.01 2.91
CA LYS A 91 7.11 5.98 2.01
C LYS A 91 6.03 5.18 1.29
N ALA A 92 4.85 5.05 1.89
CA ALA A 92 3.71 4.34 1.29
C ALA A 92 2.89 5.18 0.30
N ILE A 93 3.05 6.52 0.27
CA ILE A 93 2.26 7.41 -0.60
C ILE A 93 2.21 6.93 -2.06
N PRO A 94 3.33 6.60 -2.74
CA PRO A 94 3.30 6.24 -4.16
C PRO A 94 2.45 5.00 -4.46
N ALA A 95 2.30 4.08 -3.49
CA ALA A 95 1.51 2.86 -3.67
C ALA A 95 0.00 3.17 -3.77
N TYR A 96 -0.47 4.15 -3.00
CA TYR A 96 -1.85 4.60 -3.00
C TYR A 96 -2.10 5.59 -4.12
N ASP A 97 -1.17 6.53 -4.33
CA ASP A 97 -1.27 7.56 -5.37
C ASP A 97 -1.46 6.94 -6.77
N LYS A 98 -0.75 5.84 -7.05
CA LYS A 98 -0.85 5.08 -8.30
C LYS A 98 -2.21 4.41 -8.53
N ARG A 99 -2.98 4.12 -7.47
CA ARG A 99 -4.13 3.19 -7.53
C ARG A 99 -5.47 3.83 -7.21
N PHE A 100 -5.47 4.97 -6.52
CA PHE A 100 -6.68 5.63 -6.08
C PHE A 100 -6.65 7.08 -6.52
N THR A 101 -7.82 7.60 -6.90
CA THR A 101 -8.08 9.02 -7.03
C THR A 101 -8.15 9.68 -5.66
N ASN A 102 -8.06 11.01 -5.60
CA ASN A 102 -8.22 11.72 -4.32
C ASN A 102 -9.62 11.54 -3.72
N GLU A 103 -10.65 11.38 -4.57
CA GLU A 103 -12.04 11.16 -4.13
C GLU A 103 -12.19 9.80 -3.47
N GLU A 104 -11.68 8.72 -4.07
CA GLU A 104 -11.69 7.39 -3.46
C GLU A 104 -10.90 7.35 -2.13
N ILE A 105 -9.79 8.10 -2.03
CA ILE A 105 -9.07 8.24 -0.76
C ILE A 105 -9.95 8.92 0.30
N LYS A 106 -10.70 9.97 -0.05
CA LYS A 106 -11.63 10.65 0.87
C LYS A 106 -12.79 9.73 1.30
N ASP A 107 -13.30 8.91 0.40
CA ASP A 107 -14.34 7.93 0.71
C ASP A 107 -13.83 6.88 1.71
N LEU A 108 -12.61 6.37 1.50
CA LEU A 108 -11.96 5.45 2.44
C LEU A 108 -11.72 6.09 3.81
N ILE A 109 -11.26 7.34 3.85
CA ILE A 109 -11.12 8.11 5.11
C ILE A 109 -12.46 8.17 5.83
N THR A 110 -13.52 8.55 5.12
CA THR A 110 -14.87 8.65 5.67
C THR A 110 -15.33 7.32 6.26
N PHE A 111 -15.15 6.23 5.52
CA PHE A 111 -15.46 4.88 5.99
C PHE A 111 -14.70 4.52 7.28
N PHE A 112 -13.36 4.69 7.31
CA PHE A 112 -12.55 4.34 8.47
C PHE A 112 -12.76 5.24 9.68
N GLN A 113 -13.38 6.41 9.51
CA GLN A 113 -13.82 7.25 10.62
C GLN A 113 -15.11 6.76 11.30
N THR A 114 -15.94 5.98 10.59
CA THR A 114 -17.18 5.43 11.15
C THR A 114 -16.92 4.42 12.28
N PRO A 115 -17.89 4.18 13.19
CA PRO A 115 -17.79 3.11 14.18
C PRO A 115 -17.54 1.74 13.54
N THR A 116 -18.20 1.45 12.41
CA THR A 116 -18.04 0.19 11.68
C THR A 116 -16.64 0.06 11.08
N GLY A 117 -16.10 1.12 10.45
CA GLY A 117 -14.75 1.11 9.89
C GLY A 117 -13.67 0.90 10.95
N LYS A 118 -13.80 1.54 12.12
CA LYS A 118 -12.91 1.30 13.27
C LYS A 118 -13.01 -0.13 13.79
N LYS A 119 -14.23 -0.68 13.92
CA LYS A 119 -14.45 -2.07 14.33
C LYS A 119 -13.85 -3.04 13.30
N TYR A 120 -14.02 -2.77 12.02
CA TYR A 120 -13.46 -3.60 10.94
C TYR A 120 -11.94 -3.75 11.07
N ILE A 121 -11.21 -2.64 11.28
CA ILE A 121 -9.75 -2.68 11.46
C ILE A 121 -9.38 -3.46 12.72
N ALA A 122 -10.03 -3.18 13.85
CA ALA A 122 -9.73 -3.81 15.13
C ALA A 122 -9.98 -5.33 15.10
N SER A 123 -11.05 -5.77 14.45
CA SER A 123 -11.45 -7.18 14.40
C SER A 123 -10.74 -7.98 13.30
N ASN A 124 -10.06 -7.35 12.34
CA ASN A 124 -9.52 -8.05 11.17
C ASN A 124 -8.54 -9.19 11.53
N ASN A 125 -7.71 -8.98 12.56
CA ASN A 125 -6.77 -10.02 13.01
C ASN A 125 -7.49 -11.18 13.73
N GLU A 126 -8.48 -10.89 14.57
CA GLU A 126 -9.25 -11.88 15.31
C GLU A 126 -10.09 -12.75 14.36
N VAL A 127 -10.84 -12.11 13.45
CA VAL A 127 -11.61 -12.79 12.41
C VAL A 127 -10.69 -13.67 11.56
N GLY A 128 -9.50 -13.17 11.19
CA GLY A 128 -8.51 -13.95 10.46
C GLY A 128 -8.02 -15.19 11.22
N ASN A 129 -7.87 -15.11 12.54
CA ASN A 129 -7.49 -16.25 13.38
C ASN A 129 -8.62 -17.27 13.52
N ASP A 130 -9.85 -16.80 13.73
CA ASP A 130 -11.03 -17.65 13.81
C ASP A 130 -11.24 -18.43 12.51
N VAL A 131 -11.15 -17.75 11.37
CA VAL A 131 -11.28 -18.37 10.04
C VAL A 131 -10.18 -19.41 9.81
N LYS A 132 -8.92 -19.13 10.19
CA LYS A 132 -7.83 -20.11 10.09
C LYS A 132 -8.10 -21.36 10.93
N GLN A 133 -8.62 -21.20 12.14
CA GLN A 133 -8.98 -22.32 13.00
C GLN A 133 -10.09 -23.16 12.37
N LEU A 134 -11.15 -22.52 11.87
CA LEU A 134 -12.25 -23.22 11.17
C LEU A 134 -11.75 -24.01 9.95
N TRP A 135 -10.86 -23.44 9.14
CA TRP A 135 -10.27 -24.15 8.00
C TRP A 135 -9.40 -25.33 8.41
N LYS A 136 -8.67 -25.21 9.52
CA LYS A 136 -7.89 -26.33 10.07
C LYS A 136 -8.81 -27.49 10.47
N GLU A 137 -9.85 -27.21 11.26
CA GLU A 137 -10.82 -28.21 11.71
C GLU A 137 -11.54 -28.89 10.54
N TRP A 138 -11.95 -28.09 9.54
CA TRP A 138 -12.58 -28.64 8.34
C TRP A 138 -11.62 -29.49 7.50
N GLY A 139 -10.35 -29.06 7.37
CA GLY A 139 -9.31 -29.82 6.66
C GLY A 139 -9.00 -31.18 7.31
N GLU A 140 -8.98 -31.24 8.64
CA GLU A 140 -8.83 -32.49 9.40
C GLU A 140 -10.03 -33.41 9.15
N THR A 141 -11.25 -32.87 9.18
CA THR A 141 -12.49 -33.63 8.91
C THR A 141 -12.50 -34.21 7.49
N PHE A 142 -12.11 -33.40 6.51
CA PHE A 142 -12.00 -33.82 5.12
C PHE A 142 -10.98 -34.97 4.96
N THR A 143 -9.79 -34.82 5.56
CA THR A 143 -8.72 -35.83 5.49
C THR A 143 -9.15 -37.16 6.11
N ASN A 144 -9.87 -37.12 7.23
CA ASN A 144 -10.43 -38.32 7.86
C ASN A 144 -11.45 -39.01 6.94
N SER A 145 -12.36 -38.25 6.31
CA SER A 145 -13.34 -38.81 5.38
C SER A 145 -12.70 -39.48 4.17
N VAL A 146 -11.66 -38.85 3.58
CA VAL A 146 -10.91 -39.44 2.47
C VAL A 146 -10.23 -40.73 2.90
N THR A 147 -9.58 -40.72 4.07
CA THR A 147 -8.85 -41.90 4.59
C THR A 147 -9.79 -43.09 4.82
N GLU A 148 -10.97 -42.87 5.40
CA GLU A 148 -11.96 -43.93 5.60
C GLU A 148 -12.48 -44.50 4.27
N ARG A 149 -12.79 -43.64 3.29
CA ARG A 149 -13.23 -44.08 1.96
C ARG A 149 -12.14 -44.89 1.23
N LEU A 150 -10.87 -44.48 1.36
CA LEU A 150 -9.74 -45.24 0.80
C LEU A 150 -9.61 -46.62 1.44
N LYS A 151 -9.77 -46.75 2.76
CA LYS A 151 -9.78 -48.04 3.46
C LYS A 151 -10.93 -48.93 2.97
N GLU A 152 -12.13 -48.39 2.83
CA GLU A 152 -13.29 -49.13 2.31
C GLU A 152 -13.05 -49.66 0.89
N LEU A 153 -12.49 -48.82 0.01
CA LEU A 153 -12.15 -49.22 -1.36
C LEU A 153 -11.11 -50.34 -1.39
N ALA A 154 -10.04 -50.22 -0.60
CA ALA A 154 -9.01 -51.26 -0.49
C ALA A 154 -9.59 -52.59 0.00
N ASN A 155 -10.49 -52.55 0.99
CA ASN A 155 -11.14 -53.75 1.53
C ASN A 155 -12.11 -54.41 0.54
N LYS A 156 -12.85 -53.63 -0.26
CA LYS A 156 -13.71 -54.17 -1.33
C LYS A 156 -12.89 -54.86 -2.42
N ASN A 157 -11.73 -54.31 -2.77
CA ASN A 157 -10.86 -54.88 -3.79
C ASN A 157 -10.16 -56.17 -3.36
N LYS A 158 -9.96 -56.41 -2.05
CA LYS A 158 -9.41 -57.67 -1.52
C LYS A 158 -10.42 -58.83 -1.46
N LYS A 159 -11.72 -58.54 -1.54
CA LYS A 159 -12.80 -59.54 -1.46
C LYS A 159 -13.31 -60.00 -2.83
N LYS A 160 -12.77 -59.44 -3.91
CA LYS A 160 -12.96 -59.88 -5.29
C LYS A 160 -11.76 -60.70 -5.71
#